data_AF-A0A7W0SGQ1-F1
#
_entry.id   AF-A0A7W0SGQ1-F1
#
_cell.length_a   1.000
_cell.length_b   1.000
_cell.length_c   1.000
_cell.angle_alpha   90.00
_cell.angle_beta   90.00
_cell.angle_gamma   90.00
#
_symmetry.space_group_name_H-M   'P 1'
#
loop_
_entity.id
_entity.type
_entity.pdbx_description
1 polymer ?
#
loop_
_entity_poly.entity_id
_entity_poly.type
_entity_poly.pdbx_seq_one_letter_code
_entity_poly.pdbx_strand_id
1 'polypeptide(L)'
;MEVVRIGGGDAGWDQGRDAHETEPHESPDDPPEFPLVLVTWRDAWFDFEEPDPQEARADYLVSTVGFLVRRGPRFLSVAQEVLPDGDGFRAVTHIPVAVVEKISPLHEPDEAAVSDLAAP
;
A
#
# COMPACT_ATOMS: atom_id res chain seq x y z
N MET A 1 10.98 10.42 -47.54
CA MET A 1 10.07 10.84 -46.46
C MET A 1 10.81 11.85 -45.62
N GLU A 2 10.38 13.09 -45.73
CA GLU A 2 11.09 14.29 -45.28
C GLU A 2 10.63 14.65 -43.86
N VAL A 3 11.60 14.86 -42.97
CA VAL A 3 11.39 15.18 -41.55
C VAL A 3 11.31 16.70 -41.43
N VAL A 4 10.12 17.22 -41.11
CA VAL A 4 9.92 18.65 -40.86
C VAL A 4 10.33 18.97 -39.42
N ARG A 5 11.43 19.73 -39.26
CA ARG A 5 11.75 20.42 -38.01
C ARG A 5 11.11 21.81 -38.07
N ILE A 6 10.24 22.12 -37.11
CA ILE A 6 9.81 23.49 -36.86
C ILE A 6 10.65 24.02 -35.70
N GLY A 7 11.46 25.04 -36.00
CA GLY A 7 12.20 25.81 -35.02
C GLY A 7 11.53 27.14 -34.71
N GLY A 8 11.78 27.63 -33.50
CA GLY A 8 12.05 29.04 -33.22
C GLY A 8 10.85 29.95 -32.95
N GLY A 9 10.72 30.38 -31.70
CA GLY A 9 9.90 31.52 -31.32
C GLY A 9 9.99 31.80 -29.82
N ASP A 10 10.92 32.67 -29.44
CA ASP A 10 11.04 33.28 -28.10
C ASP A 10 9.68 33.80 -27.62
N ALA A 11 9.21 33.28 -26.49
CA ALA A 11 8.18 33.89 -25.68
C ALA A 11 8.73 33.95 -24.25
N GLY A 12 9.02 35.17 -23.81
CA GLY A 12 9.57 35.46 -22.50
C GLY A 12 8.64 35.00 -21.37
N TRP A 13 9.26 34.44 -20.33
CA TRP A 13 8.63 34.21 -19.04
C TRP A 13 9.37 35.07 -18.02
N ASP A 14 8.81 36.25 -17.78
CA ASP A 14 8.98 36.98 -16.53
C ASP A 14 7.74 36.69 -15.66
N GLN A 15 7.99 36.54 -14.36
CA GLN A 15 7.08 36.32 -13.22
C GLN A 15 6.66 34.89 -12.86
N GLY A 16 7.12 34.48 -11.67
CA GLY A 16 6.59 33.36 -10.89
C GLY A 16 7.56 32.99 -9.77
N ARG A 17 7.62 33.79 -8.70
CA ARG A 17 7.17 33.39 -7.35
C ARG A 17 7.85 32.13 -6.82
N ASP A 18 8.59 32.37 -5.73
CA ASP A 18 9.00 31.41 -4.71
C ASP A 18 8.06 30.20 -4.61
N ALA A 19 8.49 29.08 -5.16
CA ALA A 19 8.04 27.77 -4.75
C ALA A 19 9.27 27.08 -4.17
N HIS A 20 9.53 27.34 -2.89
CA HIS A 20 10.13 26.33 -2.04
C HIS A 20 9.17 25.14 -2.10
N GLU A 21 9.41 24.21 -3.02
CA GLU A 21 8.90 22.85 -2.90
C GLU A 21 9.38 22.37 -1.53
N THR A 22 8.45 22.41 -0.58
CA THR A 22 8.66 21.84 0.72
C THR A 22 8.53 20.35 0.47
N GLU A 23 9.66 19.70 0.20
CA GLU A 23 9.70 18.24 0.15
C GLU A 23 9.04 17.74 1.44
N PRO A 24 8.04 16.86 1.35
CA PRO A 24 7.38 16.36 2.54
C PRO A 24 8.44 15.63 3.38
N HIS A 25 8.78 16.23 4.52
CA HIS A 25 9.58 15.57 5.54
C HIS A 25 8.73 14.41 6.07
N GLU A 26 8.99 13.18 5.61
CA GLU A 26 8.61 11.98 6.33
C GLU A 26 9.25 12.07 7.72
N SER A 27 8.44 12.37 8.74
CA SER A 27 8.90 12.27 10.12
C SER A 27 9.04 10.78 10.42
N PRO A 28 10.14 10.32 11.04
CA PRO A 28 10.33 8.91 11.36
C PRO A 28 9.24 8.34 12.30
N ASP A 29 8.41 9.21 12.88
CA ASP A 29 7.32 8.88 13.79
C ASP A 29 5.94 8.80 13.11
N ASP A 30 5.81 9.15 11.82
CA ASP A 30 4.54 9.02 11.13
C ASP A 30 4.28 7.54 10.79
N PRO A 31 3.10 6.99 11.12
CA PRO A 31 2.80 5.61 10.79
C PRO A 31 2.85 5.43 9.27
N PRO A 32 3.41 4.32 8.76
CA PRO A 32 3.49 4.10 7.32
C PRO A 32 2.09 4.16 6.71
N GLU A 33 1.94 4.91 5.60
CA GLU A 33 0.66 5.12 4.93
C GLU A 33 -0.05 3.77 4.63
N PHE A 34 0.75 2.74 4.33
CA PHE A 34 0.30 1.37 4.15
C PHE A 34 1.04 0.46 5.14
N PRO A 35 0.39 -0.05 6.21
CA PRO A 35 1.07 -0.88 7.18
C PRO A 35 1.43 -2.24 6.58
N LEU A 36 2.62 -2.74 6.91
CA LEU A 36 3.04 -4.10 6.57
C LEU A 36 2.30 -5.12 7.45
N VAL A 37 1.66 -6.10 6.83
CA VAL A 37 0.83 -7.10 7.52
C VAL A 37 1.14 -8.52 7.06
N LEU A 38 0.93 -9.47 7.96
CA LEU A 38 0.73 -10.89 7.67
C LEU A 38 -0.76 -11.19 7.69
N VAL A 39 -1.30 -11.65 6.57
CA VAL A 39 -2.69 -12.10 6.44
C VAL A 39 -2.71 -13.62 6.34
N THR A 40 -3.39 -14.27 7.27
CA THR A 40 -3.73 -15.69 7.21
C THR A 40 -5.17 -15.83 6.75
N TRP A 41 -5.40 -16.64 5.73
CA TRP A 41 -6.71 -16.82 5.11
C TRP A 41 -6.87 -18.22 4.54
N ARG A 42 -8.11 -18.66 4.34
CA ARG A 42 -8.43 -20.00 3.81
C ARG A 42 -8.61 -19.96 2.30
N ASP A 43 -8.28 -21.09 1.70
CA ASP A 43 -8.68 -21.48 0.35
C ASP A 43 -8.46 -20.41 -0.73
N ALA A 44 -7.22 -20.32 -1.22
CA ALA A 44 -6.87 -19.43 -2.32
C ALA A 44 -7.55 -19.76 -3.67
N TRP A 45 -8.28 -20.88 -3.74
CA TRP A 45 -9.04 -21.31 -4.92
C TRP A 45 -10.54 -21.11 -4.76
N PHE A 46 -10.98 -20.60 -3.61
CA PHE A 46 -12.39 -20.36 -3.35
C PHE A 46 -12.98 -19.43 -4.42
N ASP A 47 -14.08 -19.86 -5.04
CA ASP A 47 -14.84 -19.02 -5.95
C ASP A 47 -15.85 -18.18 -5.17
N PHE A 48 -15.70 -16.86 -5.26
CA PHE A 48 -16.53 -15.91 -4.53
C PHE A 48 -17.75 -15.43 -5.35
N GLU A 49 -17.82 -15.76 -6.63
CA GLU A 49 -18.99 -15.52 -7.47
C GLU A 49 -20.07 -16.58 -7.22
N GLU A 50 -19.66 -17.82 -6.97
CA GLU A 50 -20.51 -18.95 -6.58
C GLU A 50 -20.01 -19.60 -5.28
N PRO A 51 -20.19 -18.93 -4.12
CA PRO A 51 -19.69 -19.45 -2.86
C PRO A 51 -20.49 -20.71 -2.44
N ASP A 52 -19.91 -21.90 -2.62
CA ASP A 52 -20.37 -23.11 -1.94
C ASP A 52 -19.58 -23.28 -0.63
N PRO A 53 -20.24 -23.11 0.54
CA PRO A 53 -19.60 -23.32 1.85
C PRO A 53 -19.04 -24.73 2.05
N GLN A 54 -19.49 -25.72 1.27
CA GLN A 54 -19.01 -27.09 1.31
C GLN A 54 -17.72 -27.29 0.50
N GLU A 55 -17.39 -26.37 -0.41
CA GLU A 55 -16.19 -26.42 -1.24
C GLU A 55 -14.98 -25.72 -0.61
N ALA A 56 -15.22 -24.80 0.34
CA ALA A 56 -14.16 -24.15 1.09
C ALA A 56 -13.27 -25.18 1.81
N ARG A 57 -12.04 -25.35 1.33
CA ARG A 57 -11.07 -26.25 1.97
C ARG A 57 -10.59 -25.65 3.28
N ALA A 58 -11.28 -26.02 4.37
CA ALA A 58 -11.06 -25.47 5.70
C ALA A 58 -9.65 -25.69 6.24
N ASP A 59 -8.92 -26.67 5.73
CA ASP A 59 -7.55 -27.03 6.10
C ASP A 59 -6.47 -26.36 5.23
N TYR A 60 -6.85 -25.68 4.15
CA TYR A 60 -5.92 -24.99 3.26
C TYR A 60 -5.67 -23.55 3.71
N LEU A 61 -4.77 -23.38 4.68
CA LEU A 61 -4.36 -22.07 5.16
C LEU A 61 -3.23 -21.47 4.32
N VAL A 62 -3.45 -20.24 3.90
CA VAL A 62 -2.52 -19.43 3.10
C VAL A 62 -2.05 -18.26 3.95
N SER A 63 -0.76 -17.93 3.83
CA SER A 63 -0.16 -16.77 4.47
C SER A 63 0.35 -15.82 3.40
N THR A 64 -0.11 -14.57 3.45
CA THR A 64 0.29 -13.50 2.53
C THR A 64 0.89 -12.36 3.34
N VAL A 65 2.12 -11.96 3.00
CA VAL A 65 2.77 -10.79 3.58
C VAL A 65 2.79 -9.67 2.56
N GLY A 66 2.46 -8.45 2.98
CA GLY A 66 2.56 -7.26 2.15
C GLY A 66 1.92 -6.05 2.80
N PHE A 67 1.88 -4.95 2.07
CA PHE A 67 1.30 -3.68 2.48
C PHE A 67 -0.23 -3.73 2.39
N LEU A 68 -0.92 -3.36 3.47
CA LEU A 68 -2.37 -3.27 3.48
C LEU A 68 -2.81 -1.97 2.76
N VAL A 69 -3.16 -2.09 1.48
CA VAL A 69 -3.48 -0.93 0.63
C VAL A 69 -4.98 -0.64 0.55
N ARG A 70 -5.84 -1.60 0.94
CA ARG A 70 -7.28 -1.37 1.06
C ARG A 70 -7.93 -2.35 2.04
N ARG A 71 -8.84 -1.83 2.87
CA ARG A 71 -9.77 -2.63 3.68
C ARG A 71 -11.21 -2.28 3.32
N GLY A 72 -11.80 -3.06 2.43
CA GLY A 72 -13.18 -2.90 1.98
C GLY A 72 -14.15 -3.86 2.67
N PRO A 73 -15.46 -3.69 2.45
CA PRO A 73 -16.49 -4.57 3.03
C PRO A 73 -16.50 -5.98 2.43
N ARG A 74 -15.99 -6.15 1.20
CA ARG A 74 -15.93 -7.45 0.50
C ARG A 74 -14.51 -8.02 0.42
N PHE A 75 -13.53 -7.15 0.21
CA PHE A 75 -12.14 -7.54 -0.04
C PHE A 75 -11.17 -6.74 0.81
N LEU A 76 -10.13 -7.43 1.25
CA LEU A 76 -8.85 -6.89 1.69
C LEU A 76 -7.90 -6.88 0.50
N SER A 77 -7.15 -5.82 0.28
CA SER A 77 -6.10 -5.79 -0.76
C SER A 77 -4.73 -5.66 -0.11
N VAL A 78 -3.84 -6.58 -0.47
CA VAL A 78 -2.45 -6.61 0.02
C VAL A 78 -1.52 -6.48 -1.19
N ALA A 79 -0.66 -5.47 -1.19
CA ALA A 79 0.34 -5.27 -2.25
C ALA A 79 1.71 -5.76 -1.78
N GLN A 80 2.48 -6.40 -2.65
CA GLN A 80 3.86 -6.76 -2.34
C GLN A 80 4.81 -5.56 -2.52
N GLU A 81 4.48 -4.65 -3.44
CA GLU A 81 5.29 -3.49 -3.78
C GLU A 81 4.43 -2.22 -3.79
N VAL A 82 4.94 -1.16 -3.14
CA VAL A 82 4.49 0.22 -3.31
C VAL A 82 5.46 0.89 -4.27
N LEU A 83 4.95 1.50 -5.34
CA LEU A 83 5.77 2.19 -6.34
C LEU A 83 6.13 3.60 -5.84
N PRO A 84 7.31 4.13 -6.23
CA PRO A 84 7.73 5.48 -5.85
C PRO A 84 6.75 6.54 -6.38
N ASP A 85 6.82 7.75 -5.81
CA ASP A 85 6.10 8.93 -6.27
C ASP A 85 4.57 8.78 -6.33
N GLY A 86 4.02 7.80 -5.61
CA GLY A 86 2.58 7.50 -5.62
C GLY A 86 2.11 6.82 -6.90
N ASP A 87 2.99 6.21 -7.70
CA ASP A 87 2.67 5.49 -8.95
C ASP A 87 1.78 4.25 -8.76
N GLY A 88 1.45 3.90 -7.51
CA GLY A 88 0.51 2.87 -7.15
C GLY A 88 1.17 1.61 -6.61
N PHE A 89 0.60 0.45 -6.96
CA PHE A 89 0.93 -0.83 -6.32
C PHE A 89 1.17 -1.93 -7.35
N ARG A 90 2.07 -2.87 -7.05
CA ARG A 90 2.28 -4.09 -7.85
C ARG A 90 2.07 -5.36 -7.02
N ALA A 91 1.79 -6.45 -7.74
CA ALA A 91 1.51 -7.77 -7.19
C ALA A 91 0.43 -7.70 -6.08
N VAL A 92 -0.71 -7.09 -6.41
CA VAL A 92 -1.83 -6.92 -5.49
C VAL A 92 -2.63 -8.21 -5.42
N THR A 93 -2.78 -8.75 -4.21
CA THR A 93 -3.68 -9.86 -3.90
C THR A 93 -4.97 -9.30 -3.29
N HIS A 94 -6.11 -9.63 -3.89
CA HIS A 94 -7.43 -9.31 -3.34
C HIS A 94 -7.98 -10.52 -2.60
N ILE A 95 -8.06 -10.42 -1.28
CA ILE A 95 -8.48 -11.51 -0.38
C ILE A 95 -9.89 -11.20 0.13
N PRO A 96 -10.86 -12.07 -0.10
CA PRO A 96 -12.21 -11.82 0.39
C PRO A 96 -12.28 -11.93 1.89
N VAL A 97 -12.97 -10.97 2.51
CA VAL A 97 -13.00 -10.85 3.97
C VAL A 97 -13.62 -12.09 4.62
N ALA A 98 -14.54 -12.77 3.92
CA ALA A 98 -15.22 -13.98 4.41
C ALA A 98 -14.27 -15.17 4.69
N VAL A 99 -13.09 -15.20 4.08
CA VAL A 99 -12.10 -16.28 4.25
C VAL A 99 -10.84 -15.83 4.99
N VAL A 100 -10.80 -14.58 5.47
CA VAL A 100 -9.69 -14.08 6.28
C VAL A 100 -9.82 -14.61 7.70
N GLU A 101 -8.78 -15.32 8.17
CA GLU A 101 -8.69 -15.81 9.54
C GLU A 101 -8.06 -14.79 10.47
N LYS A 102 -6.97 -14.16 10.01
CA LYS A 102 -6.18 -13.25 10.83
C LYS A 102 -5.45 -12.22 9.99
N ILE A 103 -5.37 -11.00 10.51
CA ILE A 103 -4.48 -9.95 10.02
C ILE A 103 -3.60 -9.55 11.19
N SER A 104 -2.29 -9.70 11.04
CA SER A 104 -1.30 -9.33 12.07
C SER A 104 -0.42 -8.20 11.52
N PRO A 105 -0.37 -7.01 12.15
CA PRO A 105 0.65 -6.03 11.80
C PRO A 105 2.04 -6.60 12.08
N LEU A 106 3.02 -6.24 11.25
CA LEU A 106 4.41 -6.71 11.36
C LEU A 106 5.38 -5.67 11.92
N HIS A 107 4.88 -4.47 12.27
CA HIS A 107 5.62 -3.50 13.07
C HIS A 107 5.07 -3.49 14.51
N GLU A 108 5.98 -3.45 15.48
CA GLU A 108 5.63 -3.16 16.88
C GLU A 108 5.37 -1.65 17.02
N PRO A 109 4.39 -1.22 17.84
CA PRO A 109 4.35 0.17 18.26
C PRO A 109 5.66 0.49 18.97
N ASP A 110 6.35 1.53 18.52
CA ASP A 110 7.67 1.91 19.04
C ASP A 110 7.59 2.27 20.54
N GLU A 111 7.97 1.34 21.42
CA GLU A 111 8.07 1.58 22.87
C GLU A 111 9.28 2.47 23.24
N ALA A 112 10.15 2.83 22.29
CA ALA A 112 11.35 3.63 22.58
C ALA A 112 11.07 5.12 22.84
N ALA A 113 9.94 5.66 22.36
CA ALA A 113 9.62 7.09 22.51
C ALA A 113 9.14 7.49 23.93
N VAL A 114 8.83 6.52 24.80
CA VAL A 114 8.30 6.79 26.16
C VAL A 114 9.39 6.88 27.24
N SER A 115 10.65 6.55 26.92
CA SER A 115 11.73 6.51 27.93
C SER A 115 12.55 7.81 28.06
N ASP A 116 12.49 8.73 27.10
CA ASP A 116 13.29 9.97 27.14
C ASP A 116 12.61 11.16 27.87
N LEU A 117 11.37 10.99 28.31
CA LEU A 117 10.67 11.97 29.16
C LEU A 117 10.73 11.65 30.66
N ALA A 118 11.44 10.59 31.04
CA ALA A 118 11.57 10.14 32.42
C ALA A 118 13.04 9.92 32.82
N ALA A 119 13.86 10.96 32.71
CA ALA A 119 15.07 11.09 33.51
C ALA A 119 15.05 12.45 34.25
N PRO A 120 15.37 12.46 35.56
CA PRO A 120 15.03 13.51 36.52
C PRO A 120 15.79 14.83 36.36
#